data_AF-A0A1G4T5I5-F1
#
_entry.id   AF-A0A1G4T5I5-F1
#
_cell.length_a   1.000
_cell.length_b   1.000
_cell.length_c   1.000
_cell.angle_alpha   90.00
_cell.angle_beta   90.00
_cell.angle_gamma   90.00
#
_symmetry.space_group_name_H-M   'P 1'
#
loop_
_entity.id
_entity.type
_entity.pdbx_description
1 polymer ?
#
loop_
_entity_poly.entity_id
_entity_poly.type
_entity_poly.pdbx_seq_one_letter_code
_entity_poly.pdbx_strand_id
1 'polypeptide(L)'
;MPKTRITYFILTIATIIFGLLSRHFKFIPLFIGDILWAAMVYFIMRFLFISKPRMFTVVAALAFCFVIEFSQLYKAPWINDLRHTLFGRLVLGEGFLWSDLLCYVIGVGIGVGIDSLGLKNFKSHKK
;
A
#
# COMPACT_ATOMS: atom_id res chain seq x y z
N MET A 1 23.14 1.57 -2.20
CA MET A 1 22.19 2.71 -2.25
C MET A 1 21.20 2.62 -3.42
N PRO A 2 21.59 2.37 -4.70
CA PRO A 2 20.62 2.17 -5.79
C PRO A 2 19.94 0.79 -5.77
N LYS A 3 20.65 -0.25 -5.34
CA LYS A 3 20.14 -1.64 -5.27
C LYS A 3 18.85 -1.77 -4.44
N THR A 4 18.77 -1.10 -3.30
CA THR A 4 17.59 -1.09 -2.43
C THR A 4 16.40 -0.36 -3.04
N ARG A 5 16.61 0.73 -3.79
CA ARG A 5 15.53 1.45 -4.48
C ARG A 5 14.91 0.59 -5.58
N ILE A 6 15.74 -0.12 -6.35
CA ILE A 6 15.29 -1.05 -7.38
C ILE A 6 14.49 -2.20 -6.77
N THR A 7 14.92 -2.75 -5.62
CA THR A 7 14.16 -3.79 -4.91
C THR A 7 12.76 -3.33 -4.52
N TYR A 8 12.59 -2.15 -3.91
CA TYR A 8 11.24 -1.65 -3.58
C TYR A 8 10.41 -1.33 -4.81
N PHE A 9 11.03 -0.88 -5.90
CA PHE A 9 10.33 -0.63 -7.16
C PHE A 9 9.79 -1.94 -7.77
N ILE A 10 10.62 -2.99 -7.80
CA ILE A 10 10.19 -4.34 -8.24
C ILE A 10 9.10 -4.89 -7.33
N LEU A 11 9.24 -4.76 -6.01
CA LEU A 11 8.21 -5.18 -5.06
C LEU A 11 6.90 -4.43 -5.29
N THR A 12 6.95 -3.12 -5.54
CA THR A 12 5.76 -2.31 -5.84
C THR A 12 5.06 -2.83 -7.11
N ILE A 13 5.80 -3.04 -8.20
CA ILE A 13 5.25 -3.58 -9.45
C ILE A 13 4.66 -4.98 -9.24
N ALA A 14 5.36 -5.85 -8.53
CA ALA A 14 4.85 -7.19 -8.22
C ALA A 14 3.55 -7.11 -7.41
N THR A 15 3.48 -6.23 -6.42
CA THR A 15 2.27 -6.04 -5.59
C THR A 15 1.11 -5.50 -6.41
N ILE A 16 1.36 -4.59 -7.36
CA ILE A 16 0.35 -4.10 -8.31
C ILE A 16 -0.20 -5.26 -9.16
N ILE A 17 0.69 -6.09 -9.73
CA ILE A 17 0.30 -7.24 -10.54
C ILE A 17 -0.55 -8.21 -9.70
N PHE A 18 -0.10 -8.59 -8.50
CA PHE A 18 -0.85 -9.47 -7.61
C PHE A 18 -2.19 -8.85 -7.18
N GLY A 19 -2.24 -7.55 -6.89
CA GLY A 19 -3.48 -6.85 -6.53
C GLY A 19 -4.49 -6.82 -7.67
N LEU A 20 -4.04 -6.62 -8.91
CA LEU A 20 -4.89 -6.66 -10.10
C LEU A 20 -5.36 -8.07 -10.41
N LEU A 21 -4.49 -9.09 -10.32
CA LEU A 21 -4.90 -10.50 -10.46
C LEU A 21 -5.90 -10.89 -9.37
N SER A 22 -5.70 -10.44 -8.13
CA SER A 22 -6.62 -10.68 -7.02
C SER A 22 -8.03 -10.19 -7.33
N ARG A 23 -8.17 -9.06 -8.04
CA ARG A 23 -9.47 -8.50 -8.43
C ARG A 23 -10.07 -9.16 -9.68
N HIS A 24 -9.25 -9.88 -10.47
CA HIS A 24 -9.73 -10.61 -11.65
C HIS A 24 -10.38 -11.94 -11.27
N PHE A 25 -9.87 -12.63 -10.25
CA PHE A 25 -10.45 -13.88 -9.78
C PHE A 25 -11.57 -13.62 -8.77
N LYS A 26 -12.83 -13.82 -9.19
CA LYS A 26 -14.02 -13.69 -8.33
C LYS A 26 -14.02 -14.58 -7.07
N PHE A 27 -13.16 -15.58 -7.02
CA PHE A 27 -13.00 -16.49 -5.87
C PHE A 27 -12.16 -15.89 -4.75
N ILE A 28 -11.39 -14.82 -5.04
CA ILE A 28 -10.53 -14.18 -4.06
C ILE A 28 -11.32 -13.10 -3.31
N PRO A 29 -11.34 -13.15 -1.96
CA PRO A 29 -12.03 -12.13 -1.18
C PRO A 29 -11.48 -10.73 -1.44
N LEU A 30 -12.38 -9.75 -1.53
CA LEU A 30 -12.03 -8.35 -1.82
C LEU A 30 -10.98 -7.78 -0.87
N PHE A 31 -11.04 -8.16 0.42
CA PHE A 31 -10.10 -7.74 1.45
C PHE A 31 -8.64 -8.07 1.14
N ILE A 32 -8.36 -9.10 0.32
CA ILE A 32 -6.98 -9.43 -0.09
C ILE A 32 -6.41 -8.33 -0.98
N GLY A 33 -7.25 -7.76 -1.84
CA GLY A 33 -6.88 -6.61 -2.65
C GLY A 33 -6.49 -5.41 -1.79
N ASP A 34 -7.20 -5.17 -0.68
CA ASP A 34 -6.96 -4.03 0.21
C ASP A 34 -5.71 -4.20 1.06
N ILE A 35 -5.44 -5.43 1.53
CA ILE A 35 -4.17 -5.79 2.18
C ILE A 35 -2.99 -5.55 1.21
N LEU A 36 -3.10 -6.01 -0.03
CA LEU A 36 -2.06 -5.82 -1.05
C LEU A 36 -1.87 -4.34 -1.40
N TRP A 37 -2.97 -3.58 -1.49
CA TRP A 37 -2.92 -2.15 -1.74
C TRP A 37 -2.19 -1.40 -0.63
N ALA A 38 -2.47 -1.70 0.64
CA ALA A 38 -1.76 -1.07 1.76
C ALA A 38 -0.27 -1.47 1.82
N ALA A 39 0.07 -2.72 1.51
CA ALA A 39 1.46 -3.15 1.40
C ALA A 39 2.20 -2.38 0.28
N MET A 40 1.54 -2.17 -0.86
CA MET A 40 2.06 -1.35 -1.96
C MET A 40 2.32 0.11 -1.52
N VAL A 41 1.37 0.74 -0.83
CA VAL A 41 1.53 2.10 -0.29
C VAL A 41 2.75 2.17 0.64
N TYR A 42 2.95 1.18 1.52
CA TYR A 42 4.14 1.10 2.37
C TYR A 42 5.43 1.04 1.54
N PHE A 43 5.49 0.20 0.49
CA PHE A 43 6.68 0.10 -0.36
C PHE A 43 6.97 1.40 -1.11
N ILE A 44 5.95 2.10 -1.60
CA ILE A 44 6.09 3.42 -2.24
C ILE A 44 6.64 4.43 -1.23
N MET A 45 6.06 4.50 -0.02
CA MET A 45 6.55 5.39 1.03
C MET A 45 7.98 5.03 1.43
N ARG A 46 8.35 3.75 1.44
CA ARG A 46 9.72 3.31 1.75
C ARG A 46 10.71 3.69 0.66
N PHE A 47 10.27 3.63 -0.59
CA PHE A 47 11.04 4.08 -1.75
C PHE A 47 11.31 5.59 -1.70
N LEU A 48 10.28 6.40 -1.41
CA LEU A 48 10.39 7.86 -1.31
C LEU A 48 11.23 8.29 -0.09
N PHE A 49 10.99 7.67 1.07
CA PHE A 49 11.60 8.02 2.35
C PHE A 49 12.66 7.01 2.80
N ILE A 50 13.54 6.61 1.88
CA ILE A 50 14.53 5.57 2.16
C ILE A 50 15.52 5.95 3.29
N SER A 51 15.78 7.24 3.45
CA SER A 51 16.67 7.83 4.46
C SER A 51 16.02 8.04 5.83
N LYS A 52 14.70 7.91 5.93
CA LYS A 52 13.94 8.08 7.17
C LYS A 52 13.84 6.76 7.95
N PRO A 53 13.59 6.81 9.28
CA PRO A 53 13.38 5.60 10.07
C PRO A 53 12.13 4.84 9.60
N ARG A 54 12.16 3.51 9.70
CA ARG A 54 11.05 2.63 9.28
C ARG A 54 9.71 3.03 9.90
N MET A 55 9.70 3.43 11.17
CA MET A 55 8.49 3.90 11.86
C MET A 55 7.85 5.11 11.18
N PHE A 56 8.65 6.02 10.61
CA PHE A 56 8.12 7.15 9.86
C PHE A 56 7.38 6.68 8.61
N THR A 57 7.95 5.71 7.87
CA THR A 57 7.29 5.12 6.70
C THR A 57 5.98 4.40 7.05
N VAL A 58 5.96 3.65 8.17
CA VAL A 58 4.75 2.97 8.66
C VAL A 58 3.64 3.97 8.96
N VAL A 59 3.95 5.00 9.75
CA VAL A 59 2.98 6.04 10.11
C VAL A 59 2.50 6.80 8.88
N ALA A 60 3.41 7.15 7.96
CA ALA A 60 3.06 7.83 6.72
C ALA A 60 2.14 6.99 5.82
N ALA A 61 2.40 5.69 5.70
CA ALA A 61 1.57 4.78 4.91
C ALA A 61 0.17 4.63 5.52
N LEU A 62 0.08 4.37 6.83
CA LEU A 62 -1.21 4.26 7.52
C LEU A 62 -2.00 5.56 7.48
N ALA A 63 -1.35 6.70 7.73
CA ALA A 63 -1.98 8.01 7.64
C ALA A 63 -2.52 8.27 6.23
N PHE A 64 -1.76 7.91 5.19
CA PHE A 64 -2.21 8.04 3.80
C PHE A 64 -3.44 7.18 3.51
N CYS A 65 -3.43 5.89 3.90
CA CYS A 65 -4.59 5.02 3.74
C CYS A 65 -5.82 5.53 4.49
N PHE A 66 -5.64 6.00 5.74
CA PHE A 66 -6.74 6.52 6.55
C PHE A 66 -7.31 7.81 5.98
N VAL A 67 -6.47 8.72 5.49
CA VAL A 67 -6.92 9.95 4.83
C VAL A 67 -7.74 9.64 3.58
N ILE A 68 -7.33 8.65 2.79
CA ILE A 68 -8.09 8.18 1.62
C ILE A 68 -9.45 7.64 2.06
N GLU A 69 -9.48 6.78 3.06
CA GLU A 69 -10.70 6.15 3.56
C GLU A 69 -11.66 7.19 4.17
N PHE A 70 -11.16 8.12 4.98
CA PHE A 70 -11.96 9.24 5.49
C PHE A 70 -12.40 10.19 4.38
N SER A 71 -11.65 10.33 3.30
CA SER A 71 -12.07 11.15 2.16
C SER A 71 -13.38 10.63 1.56
N GLN A 72 -13.69 9.33 1.67
CA GLN A 72 -14.94 8.72 1.18
C GLN A 72 -16.17 9.21 1.95
N LEU A 73 -16.01 9.63 3.21
CA LEU A 73 -17.08 10.28 3.98
C LEU A 73 -17.36 11.71 3.47
N TYR A 74 -16.39 12.32 2.79
CA TYR A 74 -16.53 13.62 2.17
C TYR A 74 -17.16 13.48 0.76
N LYS A 75 -18.41 13.96 0.64
CA LYS A 75 -19.26 13.80 -0.56
C LYS A 75 -19.48 15.10 -1.34
N ALA A 76 -18.45 15.94 -1.47
CA ALA A 76 -18.55 17.12 -2.30
C ALA A 76 -18.64 16.75 -3.80
N PRO A 77 -19.27 17.58 -4.65
CA PRO A 77 -19.43 17.28 -6.08
C PRO A 77 -18.10 17.02 -6.80
N TRP A 78 -17.09 17.88 -6.55
CA TRP A 78 -15.78 17.80 -7.18
C TRP A 78 -15.02 16.49 -6.87
N ILE A 79 -15.16 15.95 -5.65
CA ILE A 79 -14.47 14.72 -5.26
C ILE A 79 -15.22 13.49 -5.79
N ASN A 80 -16.55 13.58 -5.91
CA ASN A 80 -17.35 12.55 -6.54
C ASN A 80 -17.08 12.48 -8.05
N ASP A 81 -16.94 13.62 -8.73
CA ASP A 81 -16.54 13.65 -10.14
C ASP A 81 -15.19 12.97 -10.37
N LEU A 82 -14.24 13.18 -9.45
CA LEU A 82 -12.96 12.45 -9.43
C LEU A 82 -13.17 10.94 -9.24
N ARG A 83 -14.04 10.50 -8.33
CA ARG A 83 -14.35 9.07 -8.12
C ARG A 83 -14.99 8.42 -9.34
N HIS A 84 -15.74 9.16 -10.14
CA HIS A 84 -16.31 8.65 -11.38
C HIS A 84 -15.25 8.37 -12.47
N THR A 85 -14.02 8.85 -12.30
CA THR A 85 -12.90 8.46 -13.17
C THR A 85 -12.34 7.08 -12.79
N LEU A 86 -11.82 6.32 -13.76
CA LEU A 86 -11.20 5.01 -13.49
C LEU A 86 -10.10 5.09 -12.44
N PHE A 87 -9.24 6.12 -12.50
CA PHE A 87 -8.16 6.33 -11.55
C PHE A 87 -8.68 6.72 -10.17
N GLY A 88 -9.64 7.65 -10.09
CA GLY A 88 -10.22 8.05 -8.82
C GLY A 88 -10.93 6.88 -8.13
N ARG A 89 -11.66 6.05 -8.87
CA ARG A 89 -12.26 4.83 -8.31
C ARG A 89 -11.23 3.84 -7.76
N LEU A 90 -10.11 3.67 -8.46
CA LEU A 90 -9.03 2.76 -8.04
C LEU A 90 -8.27 3.27 -6.82
N VAL A 91 -8.08 4.59 -6.69
CA VAL A 91 -7.26 5.21 -5.64
C VAL A 91 -8.08 5.66 -4.43
N LEU A 92 -9.23 6.29 -4.66
CA LEU A 92 -10.08 6.86 -3.60
C LEU A 92 -11.11 5.87 -3.06
N GLY A 93 -11.44 4.82 -3.82
CA GLY A 93 -12.53 3.90 -3.49
C GLY A 93 -13.92 4.54 -3.61
N GLU A 94 -14.96 3.71 -3.46
CA GLU A 94 -16.36 4.15 -3.57
C GLU A 94 -17.13 4.16 -2.25
N GLY A 95 -16.61 3.53 -1.18
CA GLY A 95 -17.33 3.45 0.08
C GLY A 95 -16.44 3.08 1.27
N PHE A 96 -16.79 3.66 2.41
CA PHE A 96 -16.07 3.50 3.67
C PHE A 96 -16.40 2.17 4.33
N LEU A 97 -15.37 1.39 4.62
CA LEU A 97 -15.49 0.11 5.30
C LEU A 97 -14.52 0.03 6.49
N TRP A 98 -15.06 -0.22 7.68
CA TRP A 98 -14.24 -0.42 8.88
C TRP A 98 -13.27 -1.62 8.75
N SER A 99 -13.64 -2.62 7.94
CA SER A 99 -12.76 -3.74 7.61
C SER A 99 -11.48 -3.29 6.91
N ASP A 100 -11.53 -2.20 6.16
CA ASP A 100 -10.42 -1.76 5.31
C ASP A 100 -9.32 -1.16 6.18
N LEU A 101 -9.68 -0.46 7.26
CA LEU A 101 -8.74 -0.03 8.29
C LEU A 101 -7.93 -1.20 8.86
N LEU A 102 -8.60 -2.33 9.17
CA LEU A 102 -7.92 -3.53 9.67
C LEU A 102 -7.03 -4.15 8.58
N CYS A 103 -7.52 -4.23 7.35
CA CYS A 103 -6.76 -4.72 6.20
C CYS A 103 -5.51 -3.88 5.94
N TYR A 104 -5.60 -2.56 6.14
CA TYR A 104 -4.48 -1.64 5.97
C TYR A 104 -3.41 -1.82 7.03
N VAL A 105 -3.81 -2.03 8.29
CA VAL A 105 -2.87 -2.37 9.37
C VAL A 105 -2.14 -3.68 9.08
N ILE A 106 -2.87 -4.71 8.64
CA ILE A 106 -2.30 -6.01 8.28
C ILE A 106 -1.36 -5.86 7.07
N GLY A 107 -1.78 -5.18 6.01
CA GLY A 107 -0.99 -4.96 4.79
C GLY A 107 0.31 -4.20 5.05
N VAL A 108 0.25 -3.11 5.82
CA VAL A 108 1.46 -2.39 6.23
C VAL A 108 2.34 -3.27 7.11
N GLY A 109 1.77 -4.06 8.04
CA GLY A 109 2.53 -5.01 8.85
C GLY A 109 3.29 -6.05 8.02
N ILE A 110 2.65 -6.60 6.99
CA ILE A 110 3.27 -7.51 6.02
C ILE A 110 4.41 -6.81 5.27
N GLY A 111 4.18 -5.57 4.81
CA GLY A 111 5.20 -4.75 4.15
C GLY A 111 6.44 -4.54 5.01
N VAL A 112 6.26 -4.24 6.30
CA VAL A 112 7.34 -4.10 7.30
C VAL A 112 8.07 -5.42 7.53
N GLY A 113 7.34 -6.54 7.57
CA GLY A 113 7.92 -7.88 7.68
C GLY A 113 8.85 -8.20 6.51
N ILE A 114 8.38 -7.97 5.28
CA ILE A 114 9.15 -8.17 4.05
C ILE A 114 10.39 -7.24 4.02
N ASP A 115 10.21 -5.98 4.37
CA ASP A 115 11.32 -5.01 4.45
C ASP A 115 12.39 -5.44 5.48
N SER A 116 11.95 -5.94 6.63
CA SER A 116 12.86 -6.44 7.68
C SER A 116 13.62 -7.69 7.26
N LEU A 117 13.00 -8.59 6.50
CA LEU A 117 13.64 -9.77 5.91
C LEU A 117 14.66 -9.37 4.83
N GLY A 118 14.31 -8.42 3.95
CA GLY A 118 15.21 -7.91 2.92
C GLY A 118 16.47 -7.23 3.49
N LEU A 119 16.33 -6.50 4.60
CA LEU A 119 17.47 -5.86 5.29
C LEU A 119 18.38 -6.86 6.03
N LYS A 120 17.84 -7.96 6.58
CA LYS A 120 18.65 -9.01 7.22
C LYS A 120 19.62 -9.66 6.23
N ASN A 121 19.15 -9.96 5.02
CA ASN A 121 19.99 -10.55 3.96
C ASN A 121 21.14 -9.64 3.53
N PHE A 122 20.97 -8.31 3.59
CA PHE A 122 22.04 -7.36 3.26
C PHE A 122 23.12 -7.23 4.35
N LYS A 123 22.78 -7.44 5.63
CA LYS A 123 23.77 -7.46 6.72
C LYS A 123 24.57 -8.76 6.76
N SER A 124 23.98 -9.89 6.36
CA SER A 124 24.65 -11.19 6.38
C SER A 124 25.76 -11.33 5.33
N HIS A 125 25.68 -10.57 4.23
CA HIS A 125 26.66 -10.67 3.13
C HIS A 125 27.90 -9.76 3.30
N LYS A 126 28.01 -9.08 4.46
CA LYS A 126 29.13 -8.20 4.81
C LYS A 126 29.91 -8.70 6.02
N LYS A 127 29.78 -9.99 6.36
CA LYS A 127 30.61 -10.69 7.33
C LYS A 127 31.59 -11.58 6.60
#